data_AF-A0A1G9MPZ3-F1
#
_entry.id   AF-A0A1G9MPZ3-F1
#
_cell.length_a   1.000
_cell.length_b   1.000
_cell.length_c   1.000
_cell.angle_alpha   90.00
_cell.angle_beta   90.00
_cell.angle_gamma   90.00
#
_symmetry.space_group_name_H-M   'P 1'
#
loop_
_entity.id
_entity.type
_entity.pdbx_description
1 polymer ?
#
loop_
_entity_poly.entity_id
_entity_poly.type
_entity_poly.pdbx_seq_one_letter_code
_entity_poly.pdbx_strand_id
1 'polypeptide(L)'
;MAEKPLVFLVHGMGAHPPGWSAAFVKILRKASKSYAFFQERHLADLIEFHEVCYDQIFRNTLANWEENSRRILQLAAPMDREMVEKALGWMEGLAEEQDNFVWSHVADVALWKLAPYLKKMVKTEVATQITGRIHERLAASPVKDVSCAVIAHSLGTSVTSETLMDLARGSWTEGEQGFDPRFFRFECLHMIANVARILETPAYPVYPGPVRPGPAGEANSYCRHYYNYRHDLDPFTRVRTFRPDWDERSYHDKNVSHIHALNVHGMEHYALNPLVHISILRSLCGYRCISGAEERDALAGFTQIKGISKARIEELRAHARQAQEALGEAPDVIDILKGVALYFRGMGGERP
;
A
#
# COMPACT_ATOMS: atom_id res chain seq x y z
N MET A 1 -25.58 13.38 -14.15
CA MET A 1 -24.11 13.28 -14.22
C MET A 1 -23.73 11.96 -13.58
N ALA A 2 -22.74 11.23 -14.14
CA ALA A 2 -22.24 10.02 -13.48
C ALA A 2 -21.66 10.40 -12.11
N GLU A 3 -21.87 9.57 -11.10
CA GLU A 3 -21.28 9.83 -9.78
C GLU A 3 -19.76 9.74 -9.81
N LYS A 4 -19.10 10.56 -8.98
CA LYS A 4 -17.64 10.50 -8.83
C LYS A 4 -17.28 9.15 -8.19
N PRO A 5 -16.35 8.36 -8.75
CA PRO A 5 -15.80 7.21 -8.08
C PRO A 5 -15.22 7.60 -6.72
N LEU A 6 -15.45 6.74 -5.74
CA LEU A 6 -14.88 6.85 -4.41
C LEU A 6 -13.53 6.11 -4.38
N VAL A 7 -12.47 6.82 -4.00
CA VAL A 7 -11.10 6.30 -4.03
C VAL A 7 -10.51 6.32 -2.63
N PHE A 8 -10.32 5.15 -2.07
CA PHE A 8 -9.71 4.96 -0.76
C PHE A 8 -8.19 5.00 -0.88
N LEU A 9 -7.55 5.89 -0.12
CA LEU A 9 -6.10 5.99 -0.02
C LEU A 9 -5.66 5.32 1.27
N VAL A 10 -4.82 4.30 1.19
CA VAL A 10 -4.34 3.52 2.34
C VAL A 10 -2.83 3.69 2.47
N HIS A 11 -2.40 4.35 3.55
CA HIS A 11 -1.00 4.70 3.79
C HIS A 11 -0.13 3.49 4.14
N GLY A 12 1.20 3.68 4.13
CA GLY A 12 2.18 2.69 4.56
C GLY A 12 2.40 2.65 6.07
N MET A 13 3.61 2.25 6.48
CA MET A 13 4.08 2.40 7.87
C MET A 13 4.38 3.87 8.19
N GLY A 14 4.46 4.20 9.47
CA GLY A 14 4.74 5.55 9.98
C GLY A 14 3.49 6.29 10.43
N ALA A 15 3.67 7.57 10.79
CA ALA A 15 2.59 8.43 11.26
C ALA A 15 1.91 9.15 10.11
N HIS A 16 0.59 9.02 9.99
CA HIS A 16 -0.21 9.53 8.88
C HIS A 16 -1.42 10.32 9.41
N PRO A 17 -1.23 11.56 9.89
CA PRO A 17 -2.33 12.38 10.39
C PRO A 17 -3.33 12.73 9.29
N PRO A 18 -4.55 13.19 9.62
CA PRO A 18 -5.50 13.67 8.62
C PRO A 18 -4.86 14.69 7.66
N GLY A 19 -5.06 14.51 6.36
CA GLY A 19 -4.43 15.26 5.29
C GLY A 19 -3.10 14.69 4.78
N TRP A 20 -2.67 13.52 5.26
CA TRP A 20 -1.40 12.89 4.85
C TRP A 20 -1.28 12.70 3.34
N SER A 21 -2.39 12.44 2.64
CA SER A 21 -2.38 12.14 1.21
C SER A 21 -2.25 13.38 0.31
N ALA A 22 -2.22 14.58 0.89
CA ALA A 22 -2.26 15.84 0.13
C ALA A 22 -1.10 15.96 -0.87
N ALA A 23 0.09 15.47 -0.52
CA ALA A 23 1.25 15.47 -1.41
C ALA A 23 1.05 14.58 -2.64
N PHE A 24 0.65 13.32 -2.43
CA PHE A 24 0.30 12.38 -3.48
C PHE A 24 -0.83 12.91 -4.39
N VAL A 25 -1.93 13.39 -3.82
CA VAL A 25 -3.07 13.94 -4.59
C VAL A 25 -2.64 15.18 -5.38
N LYS A 26 -1.77 16.03 -4.83
CA LYS A 26 -1.21 17.18 -5.55
C LYS A 26 -0.38 16.75 -6.76
N ILE A 27 0.38 15.66 -6.66
CA ILE A 27 1.13 15.10 -7.80
C ILE A 27 0.16 14.63 -8.89
N LEU A 28 -0.87 13.87 -8.56
CA LEU A 28 -1.87 13.41 -9.54
C LEU A 28 -2.58 14.59 -10.22
N ARG A 29 -3.01 15.60 -9.45
CA ARG A 29 -3.62 16.83 -9.99
C ARG A 29 -2.68 17.63 -10.87
N LYS A 30 -1.39 17.68 -10.54
CA LYS A 30 -0.38 18.36 -11.36
C LYS A 30 -0.14 17.59 -12.66
N ALA A 31 0.02 16.27 -12.57
CA ALA A 31 0.24 15.41 -13.72
C ALA A 31 -0.95 15.45 -14.69
N SER A 32 -2.18 15.39 -14.18
CA SER A 32 -3.40 15.38 -15.00
C SER A 32 -3.49 16.59 -15.93
N LYS A 33 -3.06 17.78 -15.47
CA LYS A 33 -3.02 19.03 -16.25
C LYS A 33 -2.09 18.99 -17.47
N SER A 34 -1.34 17.91 -17.69
CA SER A 34 -0.50 17.74 -18.88
C SER A 34 -1.25 17.08 -20.04
N TYR A 35 -2.49 16.60 -19.81
CA TYR A 35 -3.27 15.85 -20.79
C TYR A 35 -4.51 16.64 -21.23
N ALA A 36 -4.91 16.47 -22.49
CA ALA A 36 -5.95 17.25 -23.16
C ALA A 36 -7.30 17.15 -22.44
N PHE A 37 -7.69 15.94 -22.01
CA PHE A 37 -8.96 15.68 -21.32
C PHE A 37 -9.15 16.51 -20.04
N PHE A 38 -8.06 16.83 -19.34
CA PHE A 38 -8.11 17.53 -18.05
C PHE A 38 -7.85 19.04 -18.18
N GLN A 39 -7.68 19.58 -19.40
CA GLN A 39 -7.58 21.05 -19.59
C GLN A 39 -8.88 21.75 -19.21
N GLU A 40 -10.01 21.12 -19.51
CA GLU A 40 -11.36 21.63 -19.22
C GLU A 40 -12.04 20.93 -18.04
N ARG A 41 -11.38 19.92 -17.45
CA ARG A 41 -11.95 19.07 -16.39
C ARG A 41 -10.95 18.89 -15.25
N HIS A 42 -11.25 19.48 -14.10
CA HIS A 42 -10.37 19.31 -12.94
C HIS A 42 -10.55 17.92 -12.31
N LEU A 43 -9.45 17.27 -11.93
CA LEU A 43 -9.47 15.95 -11.31
C LEU A 43 -10.36 15.89 -10.05
N ALA A 44 -10.42 16.98 -9.27
CA ALA A 44 -11.26 17.09 -8.08
C ALA A 44 -12.77 17.07 -8.39
N ASP A 45 -13.15 17.40 -9.62
CA ASP A 45 -14.54 17.34 -10.09
C ASP A 45 -14.90 15.96 -10.62
N LEU A 46 -13.91 15.08 -10.82
CA LEU A 46 -14.09 13.76 -11.39
C LEU A 46 -13.97 12.65 -10.35
N ILE A 47 -13.22 12.85 -9.28
CA ILE A 47 -12.88 11.81 -8.30
C ILE A 47 -13.08 12.35 -6.88
N GLU A 48 -13.56 11.49 -5.99
CA GLU A 48 -13.55 11.75 -4.55
C GLU A 48 -12.51 10.86 -3.87
N PHE A 49 -11.50 11.47 -3.25
CA PHE A 49 -10.50 10.77 -2.45
C PHE A 49 -10.94 10.71 -0.99
N HIS A 50 -10.77 9.55 -0.37
CA HIS A 50 -11.00 9.32 1.05
C HIS A 50 -9.74 8.72 1.67
N GLU A 51 -9.17 9.40 2.65
CA GLU A 51 -8.01 8.90 3.39
C GLU A 51 -8.46 7.84 4.38
N VAL A 52 -7.75 6.71 4.40
CA VAL A 52 -7.91 5.68 5.42
C VAL A 52 -6.76 5.82 6.40
N CYS A 53 -7.07 6.00 7.68
CA CYS A 53 -6.07 6.21 8.74
C CYS A 53 -6.17 5.11 9.79
N TYR A 54 -5.09 4.35 10.00
CA TYR A 54 -5.04 3.28 11.01
C TYR A 54 -3.80 3.35 11.92
N ASP A 55 -2.84 4.23 11.62
CA ASP A 55 -1.57 4.38 12.32
C ASP A 55 -1.73 4.67 13.82
N GLN A 56 -2.83 5.32 14.22
CA GLN A 56 -3.11 5.62 15.63
C GLN A 56 -3.19 4.35 16.49
N ILE A 57 -3.61 3.21 15.92
CA ILE A 57 -3.64 1.93 16.64
C ILE A 57 -2.22 1.47 17.00
N PHE A 58 -1.29 1.58 16.06
CA PHE A 58 0.13 1.30 16.31
C PHE A 58 0.72 2.31 17.29
N ARG A 59 0.49 3.61 17.09
CA ARG A 59 1.00 4.66 18.00
C ARG A 59 0.51 4.50 19.44
N ASN A 60 -0.76 4.20 19.64
CA ASN A 60 -1.32 3.94 20.98
C ASN A 60 -0.68 2.70 21.63
N THR A 61 -0.35 1.69 20.81
CA THR A 61 0.34 0.50 21.28
C THR A 61 1.77 0.83 21.71
N LEU A 62 2.50 1.58 20.88
CA LEU A 62 3.88 1.97 21.13
C LEU A 62 4.02 2.96 22.30
N ALA A 63 3.07 3.87 22.49
CA ALA A 63 3.06 4.79 23.62
C ALA A 63 2.99 4.07 24.99
N ASN A 64 2.47 2.84 25.01
CA ASN A 64 2.38 2.00 26.20
C ASN A 64 3.25 0.74 26.06
N TRP A 65 4.42 0.85 25.40
CA TRP A 65 5.27 -0.29 25.02
C TRP A 65 5.62 -1.22 26.18
N GLU A 66 5.99 -0.71 27.36
CA GLU A 66 6.37 -1.57 28.50
C GLU A 66 5.21 -2.43 29.03
N GLU A 67 3.98 -1.93 28.95
CA GLU A 67 2.76 -2.67 29.30
C GLU A 67 2.36 -3.61 28.16
N ASN A 68 2.49 -3.14 26.92
CA ASN A 68 2.06 -3.86 25.74
C ASN A 68 3.03 -4.93 25.27
N SER A 69 4.34 -4.82 25.50
CA SER A 69 5.33 -5.83 25.12
C SER A 69 5.07 -7.15 25.87
N ARG A 70 4.75 -7.06 27.16
CA ARG A 70 4.29 -8.20 27.97
C ARG A 70 2.99 -8.80 27.45
N ARG A 71 2.02 -7.97 27.04
CA ARG A 71 0.76 -8.45 26.44
C ARG A 71 0.98 -9.07 25.07
N ILE A 72 1.83 -8.49 24.23
CA ILE A 72 2.20 -9.03 22.91
C ILE A 72 2.83 -10.40 23.08
N LEU A 73 3.77 -10.56 24.02
CA LEU A 73 4.37 -11.86 24.34
C LEU A 73 3.34 -12.90 24.82
N GLN A 74 2.36 -12.47 25.62
CA GLN A 74 1.27 -13.36 26.07
C GLN A 74 0.30 -13.74 24.92
N LEU A 75 -0.02 -12.79 24.05
CA LEU A 75 -0.97 -12.97 22.93
C LEU A 75 -0.33 -13.61 21.70
N ALA A 76 1.00 -13.63 21.63
CA ALA A 76 1.79 -14.35 20.65
C ALA A 76 1.88 -15.87 20.93
N ALA A 77 1.08 -16.40 21.86
CA ALA A 77 1.01 -17.84 22.18
C ALA A 77 0.89 -18.80 20.97
N PRO A 78 0.23 -18.47 19.83
CA PRO A 78 0.23 -19.33 18.65
C PRO A 78 1.46 -19.15 17.74
N MET A 79 2.37 -18.21 18.04
CA MET A 79 3.58 -17.92 17.29
C MET A 79 4.82 -18.46 18.02
N ASP A 80 5.94 -18.58 17.30
CA ASP A 80 7.22 -18.90 17.89
C ASP A 80 7.65 -17.78 18.86
N ARG A 81 7.57 -18.09 20.17
CA ARG A 81 7.88 -17.14 21.25
C ARG A 81 9.33 -16.67 21.19
N GLU A 82 10.27 -17.53 20.80
CA GLU A 82 11.68 -17.17 20.69
C GLU A 82 11.87 -16.11 19.59
N MET A 83 11.21 -16.29 18.45
CA MET A 83 11.21 -15.32 17.36
C MET A 83 10.64 -13.97 17.80
N VAL A 84 9.54 -13.96 18.58
CA VAL A 84 8.94 -12.73 19.09
C VAL A 84 9.85 -12.03 20.09
N GLU A 85 10.42 -12.75 21.06
CA GLU A 85 11.37 -12.19 22.02
C GLU A 85 12.60 -11.59 21.31
N LYS A 86 13.13 -12.28 20.29
CA LYS A 86 14.22 -11.79 19.45
C LYS A 86 13.86 -10.52 18.68
N ALA A 87 12.63 -10.43 18.15
CA ALA A 87 12.16 -9.27 17.41
C ALA A 87 12.02 -8.05 18.32
N LEU A 88 11.43 -8.24 19.50
CA LEU A 88 11.26 -7.19 20.50
C LEU A 88 12.61 -6.71 21.03
N GLY A 89 13.52 -7.62 21.39
CA GLY A 89 14.86 -7.24 21.87
C GLY A 89 15.67 -6.51 20.82
N TRP A 90 15.54 -6.89 19.54
CA TRP A 90 16.18 -6.15 18.44
C TRP A 90 15.58 -4.75 18.26
N MET A 91 14.26 -4.60 18.43
CA MET A 91 13.60 -3.28 18.39
C MET A 91 13.99 -2.38 19.56
N GLU A 92 14.18 -2.93 20.75
CA GLU A 92 14.68 -2.20 21.92
C GLU A 92 16.08 -1.64 21.65
N GLY A 93 16.97 -2.45 21.07
CA GLY A 93 18.30 -1.99 20.66
C GLY A 93 18.26 -0.84 19.64
N LEU A 94 17.27 -0.81 18.74
CA LEU A 94 17.09 0.33 17.82
C LEU A 94 16.62 1.61 18.52
N ALA A 95 15.80 1.48 19.57
CA ALA A 95 15.29 2.65 20.32
C ALA A 95 16.44 3.37 21.05
N GLU A 96 17.41 2.60 21.56
CA GLU A 96 18.60 3.14 22.24
C GLU A 96 19.52 3.93 21.29
N GLU A 97 19.53 3.61 19.99
CA GLU A 97 20.37 4.26 18.96
C GLU A 97 19.83 5.64 18.48
N GLN A 98 18.83 6.23 19.15
CA GLN A 98 18.23 7.56 18.90
C GLN A 98 17.53 7.79 17.54
N ASP A 99 17.42 6.79 16.67
CA ASP A 99 16.70 6.92 15.40
C ASP A 99 15.18 6.62 15.57
N ASN A 100 14.49 7.52 16.28
CA ASN A 100 13.03 7.44 16.55
C ASN A 100 12.20 7.22 15.27
N PHE A 101 12.70 7.73 14.13
CA PHE A 101 12.07 7.57 12.85
C PHE A 101 12.14 6.10 12.38
N VAL A 102 13.34 5.52 12.28
CA VAL A 102 13.51 4.11 11.88
C VAL A 102 12.78 3.17 12.84
N TRP A 103 12.88 3.44 14.15
CA TRP A 103 12.20 2.63 15.16
C TRP A 103 10.69 2.55 14.94
N SER A 104 10.01 3.69 14.78
CA SER A 104 8.55 3.70 14.60
C SER A 104 8.08 2.96 13.33
N HIS A 105 8.84 3.06 12.24
CA HIS A 105 8.49 2.42 10.97
C HIS A 105 8.68 0.90 11.04
N VAL A 106 9.79 0.47 11.64
CA VAL A 106 10.07 -0.96 11.84
C VAL A 106 9.08 -1.57 12.83
N ALA A 107 8.68 -0.81 13.84
CA ALA A 107 7.70 -1.24 14.83
C ALA A 107 6.33 -1.56 14.24
N ASP A 108 5.81 -0.73 13.31
CA ASP A 108 4.53 -1.01 12.65
C ASP A 108 4.54 -2.36 11.92
N VAL A 109 5.64 -2.66 11.21
CA VAL A 109 5.82 -3.92 10.48
C VAL A 109 5.89 -5.11 11.45
N ALA A 110 6.64 -4.97 12.54
CA ALA A 110 6.72 -6.00 13.58
C ALA A 110 5.35 -6.24 14.22
N LEU A 111 4.64 -5.19 14.63
CA LEU A 111 3.32 -5.29 15.25
C LEU A 111 2.30 -5.90 14.29
N TRP A 112 2.31 -5.49 13.02
CA TRP A 112 1.46 -6.10 12.00
C TRP A 112 1.73 -7.60 11.84
N LYS A 113 3.00 -8.02 11.84
CA LYS A 113 3.37 -9.43 11.63
C LYS A 113 3.17 -10.31 12.88
N LEU A 114 3.42 -9.77 14.07
CA LEU A 114 3.57 -10.53 15.32
C LEU A 114 2.39 -10.39 16.29
N ALA A 115 1.50 -9.42 16.10
CA ALA A 115 0.39 -9.18 17.01
C ALA A 115 -0.97 -9.39 16.30
N PRO A 116 -1.48 -10.63 16.22
CA PRO A 116 -2.77 -10.94 15.59
C PRO A 116 -3.93 -10.08 16.10
N TYR A 117 -3.92 -9.72 17.38
CA TYR A 117 -4.92 -8.84 17.99
C TYR A 117 -4.89 -7.42 17.39
N LEU A 118 -3.69 -6.81 17.29
CA LEU A 118 -3.54 -5.49 16.69
C LEU A 118 -3.88 -5.51 15.21
N LYS A 119 -3.45 -6.55 14.50
CA LYS A 119 -3.86 -6.81 13.11
C LYS A 119 -5.38 -6.84 12.98
N LYS A 120 -6.11 -7.52 13.87
CA LYS A 120 -7.58 -7.51 13.88
C LYS A 120 -8.14 -6.10 14.09
N MET A 121 -7.63 -5.34 15.06
CA MET A 121 -8.06 -3.96 15.29
C MET A 121 -7.86 -3.07 14.06
N VAL A 122 -6.68 -3.13 13.44
CA VAL A 122 -6.35 -2.38 12.21
C VAL A 122 -7.31 -2.74 11.08
N LYS A 123 -7.56 -4.04 10.85
CA LYS A 123 -8.49 -4.47 9.80
C LYS A 123 -9.92 -4.03 10.06
N THR A 124 -10.39 -4.12 11.31
CA THR A 124 -11.73 -3.63 11.68
C THR A 124 -11.86 -2.12 11.46
N GLU A 125 -10.85 -1.34 11.82
CA GLU A 125 -10.84 0.12 11.62
C GLU A 125 -10.88 0.47 10.12
N VAL A 126 -10.00 -0.15 9.33
CA VAL A 126 -9.96 0.04 7.87
C VAL A 126 -11.26 -0.40 7.21
N ALA A 127 -11.81 -1.54 7.63
CA ALA A 127 -13.10 -2.03 7.14
C ALA A 127 -14.23 -1.03 7.43
N THR A 128 -14.31 -0.53 8.67
CA THR A 128 -15.30 0.46 9.11
C THR A 128 -15.24 1.74 8.27
N GLN A 129 -14.05 2.28 8.02
CA GLN A 129 -13.89 3.50 7.21
C GLN A 129 -14.33 3.26 5.75
N ILE A 130 -13.97 2.11 5.16
CA ILE A 130 -14.36 1.76 3.80
C ILE A 130 -15.87 1.53 3.69
N THR A 131 -16.45 0.66 4.54
CA THR A 131 -17.87 0.29 4.50
C THR A 131 -18.75 1.48 4.85
N GLY A 132 -18.39 2.25 5.86
CA GLY A 132 -19.09 3.47 6.27
C GLY A 132 -19.23 4.45 5.11
N ARG A 133 -18.13 4.73 4.40
CA ARG A 133 -18.17 5.68 3.27
C ARG A 133 -18.97 5.15 2.07
N ILE A 134 -18.92 3.85 1.80
CA ILE A 134 -19.76 3.21 0.77
C ILE A 134 -21.24 3.31 1.14
N HIS A 135 -21.61 2.98 2.37
CA HIS A 135 -22.99 3.05 2.86
C HIS A 135 -23.54 4.48 2.85
N GLU A 136 -22.75 5.46 3.31
CA GLU A 136 -23.11 6.88 3.22
C GLU A 136 -23.43 7.29 1.78
N ARG A 137 -22.61 6.85 0.81
CA ARG A 137 -22.85 7.14 -0.60
C ARG A 137 -24.10 6.45 -1.13
N LEU A 138 -24.28 5.16 -0.86
CA LEU A 138 -25.46 4.40 -1.27
C LEU A 138 -26.76 4.96 -0.68
N ALA A 139 -26.70 5.51 0.53
CA ALA A 139 -27.84 6.16 1.18
C ALA A 139 -28.17 7.51 0.53
N ALA A 140 -27.15 8.31 0.18
CA ALA A 140 -27.31 9.61 -0.46
C ALA A 140 -27.67 9.54 -1.95
N SER A 141 -27.35 8.43 -2.62
CA SER A 141 -27.55 8.29 -4.06
C SER A 141 -28.92 7.71 -4.45
N PRO A 142 -29.61 8.31 -5.44
CA PRO A 142 -30.75 7.67 -6.10
C PRO A 142 -30.32 6.47 -6.97
N VAL A 143 -29.05 6.42 -7.39
CA VAL A 143 -28.47 5.30 -8.13
C VAL A 143 -27.85 4.35 -7.11
N LYS A 144 -28.36 3.12 -7.04
CA LYS A 144 -27.85 2.09 -6.12
C LYS A 144 -26.60 1.39 -6.65
N ASP A 145 -25.66 2.19 -7.16
CA ASP A 145 -24.38 1.73 -7.69
C ASP A 145 -23.29 2.75 -7.34
N VAL A 146 -22.17 2.27 -6.79
CA VAL A 146 -21.05 3.12 -6.36
C VAL A 146 -19.74 2.50 -6.87
N SER A 147 -19.12 3.20 -7.82
CA SER A 147 -17.79 2.84 -8.29
C SER A 147 -16.76 3.11 -7.20
N CYS A 148 -16.09 2.07 -6.72
CA CYS A 148 -15.08 2.15 -5.67
C CYS A 148 -13.70 1.72 -6.19
N ALA A 149 -12.64 2.37 -5.74
CA ALA A 149 -11.26 1.96 -5.99
C ALA A 149 -10.40 2.13 -4.74
N VAL A 150 -9.27 1.42 -4.69
CA VAL A 150 -8.29 1.54 -3.60
C VAL A 150 -6.92 1.82 -4.18
N ILE A 151 -6.20 2.77 -3.59
CA ILE A 151 -4.78 3.01 -3.81
C ILE A 151 -4.07 2.80 -2.48
N ALA A 152 -3.26 1.75 -2.40
CA ALA A 152 -2.55 1.36 -1.20
C ALA A 152 -1.04 1.44 -1.40
N HIS A 153 -0.29 1.77 -0.35
CA HIS A 153 1.16 1.92 -0.39
C HIS A 153 1.87 1.09 0.69
N SER A 154 2.97 0.43 0.34
CA SER A 154 3.84 -0.27 1.30
C SER A 154 3.05 -1.18 2.24
N LEU A 155 3.23 -1.10 3.57
CA LEU A 155 2.45 -1.84 4.57
C LEU A 155 0.93 -1.81 4.32
N GLY A 156 0.42 -0.68 3.84
CA GLY A 156 -0.98 -0.49 3.45
C GLY A 156 -1.45 -1.49 2.38
N THR A 157 -0.58 -2.03 1.54
CA THR A 157 -0.93 -3.07 0.56
C THR A 157 -1.24 -4.40 1.24
N SER A 158 -0.52 -4.75 2.32
CA SER A 158 -0.81 -5.92 3.13
C SER A 158 -2.09 -5.71 3.95
N VAL A 159 -2.24 -4.53 4.57
CA VAL A 159 -3.45 -4.17 5.32
C VAL A 159 -4.68 -4.25 4.42
N THR A 160 -4.63 -3.60 3.26
CA THR A 160 -5.71 -3.64 2.26
C THR A 160 -6.02 -5.07 1.85
N SER A 161 -5.01 -5.88 1.51
CA SER A 161 -5.24 -7.25 1.02
C SER A 161 -5.95 -8.11 2.08
N GLU A 162 -5.54 -8.04 3.34
CA GLU A 162 -6.17 -8.81 4.41
C GLU A 162 -7.55 -8.25 4.79
N THR A 163 -7.72 -6.93 4.88
CA THR A 163 -9.02 -6.31 5.19
C THR A 163 -10.05 -6.61 4.11
N LEU A 164 -9.69 -6.46 2.83
CA LEU A 164 -10.60 -6.78 1.73
C LEU A 164 -10.94 -8.29 1.71
N MET A 165 -10.02 -9.15 2.13
CA MET A 165 -10.32 -10.58 2.26
C MET A 165 -11.38 -10.85 3.36
N ASP A 166 -11.28 -10.16 4.50
CA ASP A 166 -12.29 -10.27 5.58
C ASP A 166 -13.63 -9.65 5.16
N LEU A 167 -13.63 -8.54 4.42
CA LEU A 167 -14.84 -7.94 3.84
C LEU A 167 -15.52 -8.89 2.85
N ALA A 168 -14.76 -9.51 1.96
CA ALA A 168 -15.29 -10.48 0.98
C ALA A 168 -15.91 -11.72 1.65
N ARG A 169 -15.37 -12.13 2.80
CA ARG A 169 -15.84 -13.29 3.58
C ARG A 169 -16.95 -12.94 4.57
N GLY A 170 -17.22 -11.66 4.81
CA GLY A 170 -18.15 -11.22 5.85
C GLY A 170 -17.67 -11.52 7.27
N SER A 171 -16.35 -11.51 7.51
CA SER A 171 -15.74 -11.96 8.76
C SER A 171 -15.03 -10.85 9.56
N TRP A 172 -15.41 -9.58 9.36
CA TRP A 172 -14.68 -8.44 9.93
C TRP A 172 -15.29 -7.87 11.23
N THR A 173 -16.61 -7.95 11.42
CA THR A 173 -17.35 -7.66 12.67
C THR A 173 -18.54 -8.60 12.86
N GLU A 174 -18.96 -8.80 14.12
CA GLU A 174 -20.19 -9.54 14.41
C GLU A 174 -21.43 -8.74 13.99
N GLY A 175 -22.30 -9.33 13.17
CA GLY A 175 -23.59 -8.75 12.80
C GLY A 175 -23.59 -7.87 11.55
N GLU A 176 -22.43 -7.49 11.01
CA GLU A 176 -22.36 -6.78 9.73
C GLU A 176 -22.22 -7.76 8.56
N GLN A 177 -22.98 -7.50 7.49
CA GLN A 177 -22.80 -8.21 6.23
C GLN A 177 -21.61 -7.60 5.50
N GLY A 178 -20.58 -8.41 5.21
CA GLY A 178 -19.50 -8.00 4.32
C GLY A 178 -20.00 -7.72 2.90
N PHE A 179 -19.12 -7.19 2.04
CA PHE A 179 -19.44 -7.02 0.63
C PHE A 179 -19.07 -8.30 -0.14
N ASP A 180 -20.06 -9.15 -0.39
CA ASP A 180 -19.88 -10.38 -1.16
C ASP A 180 -19.38 -10.07 -2.59
N PRO A 181 -18.26 -10.67 -3.04
CA PRO A 181 -17.70 -10.45 -4.38
C PRO A 181 -18.66 -10.73 -5.54
N ARG A 182 -19.70 -11.52 -5.31
CA ARG A 182 -20.74 -11.82 -6.30
C ARG A 182 -21.66 -10.63 -6.59
N PHE A 183 -21.79 -9.70 -5.62
CA PHE A 183 -22.69 -8.55 -5.71
C PHE A 183 -21.96 -7.21 -5.65
N PHE A 184 -20.71 -7.19 -5.18
CA PHE A 184 -19.89 -5.99 -5.08
C PHE A 184 -18.44 -6.29 -5.44
N ARG A 185 -17.78 -5.37 -6.15
CA ARG A 185 -16.34 -5.43 -6.41
C ARG A 185 -15.78 -4.03 -6.60
N PHE A 186 -14.48 -3.89 -6.35
CA PHE A 186 -13.77 -2.65 -6.65
C PHE A 186 -13.47 -2.56 -8.16
N GLU A 187 -13.59 -1.36 -8.76
CA GLU A 187 -13.21 -1.16 -10.16
C GLU A 187 -11.71 -1.32 -10.35
N CYS A 188 -10.90 -0.82 -9.42
CA CYS A 188 -9.46 -1.05 -9.45
C CYS A 188 -8.80 -1.06 -8.06
N LEU A 189 -7.75 -1.86 -7.94
CA LEU A 189 -6.79 -1.82 -6.84
C LEU A 189 -5.43 -1.38 -7.39
N HIS A 190 -4.85 -0.35 -6.81
CA HIS A 190 -3.53 0.15 -7.12
C HIS A 190 -2.60 -0.09 -5.92
N MET A 191 -1.69 -1.04 -6.05
CA MET A 191 -0.82 -1.50 -4.97
C MET A 191 0.61 -1.03 -5.24
N ILE A 192 0.97 0.09 -4.65
CA ILE A 192 2.25 0.77 -4.84
C ILE A 192 3.26 0.26 -3.81
N ALA A 193 4.45 -0.14 -4.27
CA ALA A 193 5.47 -0.75 -3.42
C ALA A 193 4.91 -1.96 -2.64
N ASN A 194 4.31 -2.90 -3.37
CA ASN A 194 3.49 -3.95 -2.78
C ASN A 194 4.29 -4.97 -1.94
N VAL A 195 4.07 -4.95 -0.62
CA VAL A 195 4.68 -5.86 0.36
C VAL A 195 3.73 -6.96 0.86
N ALA A 196 2.57 -7.15 0.24
CA ALA A 196 1.59 -8.15 0.71
C ALA A 196 2.17 -9.57 0.72
N ARG A 197 3.04 -9.93 -0.24
CA ARG A 197 3.66 -11.26 -0.31
C ARG A 197 4.75 -11.49 0.72
N ILE A 198 5.55 -10.48 1.04
CA ILE A 198 6.58 -10.60 2.08
C ILE A 198 5.93 -10.64 3.48
N LEU A 199 4.82 -9.93 3.68
CA LEU A 199 4.09 -9.91 4.95
C LEU A 199 3.01 -11.01 5.10
N GLU A 200 2.79 -11.81 4.06
CA GLU A 200 1.79 -12.89 4.02
C GLU A 200 1.84 -13.80 5.25
N THR A 201 0.67 -14.23 5.72
CA THR A 201 0.54 -15.24 6.78
C THR A 201 -0.27 -16.45 6.27
N PRO A 202 -0.11 -17.65 6.85
CA PRO A 202 -0.87 -18.82 6.42
C PRO A 202 -2.39 -18.63 6.46
N ALA A 203 -2.90 -17.82 7.39
CA ALA A 203 -4.33 -17.50 7.50
C ALA A 203 -4.83 -16.55 6.39
N TYR A 204 -3.94 -15.77 5.78
CA TYR A 204 -4.24 -14.80 4.75
C TYR A 204 -3.34 -15.00 3.52
N PRO A 205 -3.52 -16.10 2.79
CA PRO A 205 -2.73 -16.38 1.60
C PRO A 205 -3.14 -15.43 0.47
N VAL A 206 -2.16 -14.70 -0.07
CA VAL A 206 -2.39 -13.57 -0.98
C VAL A 206 -2.94 -14.00 -2.34
N TYR A 207 -2.40 -15.07 -2.92
CA TYR A 207 -2.78 -15.52 -4.27
C TYR A 207 -4.08 -16.33 -4.38
N PRO A 208 -4.36 -17.32 -3.50
CA PRO A 208 -5.61 -18.06 -3.54
C PRO A 208 -6.78 -17.29 -2.91
N GLY A 209 -6.54 -16.08 -2.39
CA GLY A 209 -7.57 -15.21 -1.81
C GLY A 209 -8.55 -14.62 -2.85
N PRO A 210 -9.69 -14.08 -2.39
CA PRO A 210 -10.69 -13.46 -3.26
C PRO A 210 -10.26 -12.08 -3.80
N VAL A 211 -9.23 -11.46 -3.21
CA VAL A 211 -8.71 -10.13 -3.57
C VAL A 211 -7.84 -10.20 -4.81
N ARG A 212 -8.49 -10.50 -5.93
CA ARG A 212 -7.87 -10.66 -7.25
C ARG A 212 -8.84 -10.18 -8.34
N PRO A 213 -8.35 -9.88 -9.56
CA PRO A 213 -9.23 -9.53 -10.65
C PRO A 213 -9.89 -10.78 -11.24
N GLY A 214 -11.08 -10.62 -11.83
CA GLY A 214 -11.79 -11.70 -12.50
C GLY A 214 -13.15 -11.30 -13.07
N PRO A 215 -13.92 -12.28 -13.58
CA PRO A 215 -15.27 -12.06 -14.08
C PRO A 215 -16.23 -11.57 -12.98
N ALA A 216 -17.22 -10.77 -13.39
CA ALA A 216 -18.27 -10.31 -12.47
C ALA A 216 -19.11 -11.50 -11.98
N GLY A 217 -19.56 -11.48 -10.72
CA GLY A 217 -20.40 -12.53 -10.15
C GLY A 217 -19.64 -13.75 -9.62
N GLU A 218 -18.30 -13.77 -9.70
CA GLU A 218 -17.49 -14.84 -9.12
C GLU A 218 -17.07 -14.51 -7.67
N ALA A 219 -17.18 -15.50 -6.78
CA ALA A 219 -16.81 -15.36 -5.37
C ALA A 219 -15.32 -15.04 -5.13
N ASN A 220 -14.46 -15.32 -6.12
CA ASN A 220 -13.02 -15.06 -6.06
C ASN A 220 -12.60 -13.92 -6.99
N SER A 221 -13.46 -12.94 -7.24
CA SER A 221 -13.17 -11.80 -8.13
C SER A 221 -13.59 -10.49 -7.46
N TYR A 222 -12.78 -10.02 -6.51
CA TYR A 222 -13.15 -8.84 -5.72
C TYR A 222 -12.73 -7.49 -6.30
N CYS A 223 -12.02 -7.51 -7.42
CA CYS A 223 -11.79 -6.31 -8.22
C CYS A 223 -11.92 -6.59 -9.71
N ARG A 224 -12.07 -5.54 -10.51
CA ARG A 224 -12.05 -5.65 -11.98
C ARG A 224 -10.64 -5.53 -12.53
N HIS A 225 -9.83 -4.60 -12.01
CA HIS A 225 -8.44 -4.43 -12.38
C HIS A 225 -7.53 -4.40 -11.14
N TYR A 226 -6.35 -5.02 -11.25
CA TYR A 226 -5.32 -5.01 -10.22
C TYR A 226 -4.01 -4.49 -10.80
N TYR A 227 -3.51 -3.37 -10.29
CA TYR A 227 -2.27 -2.76 -10.69
C TYR A 227 -1.23 -2.94 -9.58
N ASN A 228 -0.14 -3.61 -9.90
CA ASN A 228 1.01 -3.76 -9.02
C ASN A 228 2.13 -2.85 -9.50
N TYR A 229 2.64 -1.97 -8.64
CA TYR A 229 3.77 -1.09 -8.96
C TYR A 229 4.98 -1.43 -8.10
N ARG A 230 6.13 -1.59 -8.74
CA ARG A 230 7.40 -1.91 -8.10
C ARG A 230 8.54 -1.09 -8.69
N HIS A 231 9.61 -0.94 -7.92
CA HIS A 231 10.76 -0.14 -8.28
C HIS A 231 12.04 -0.99 -8.21
N ASP A 232 12.92 -0.83 -9.21
CA ASP A 232 14.15 -1.64 -9.33
C ASP A 232 15.09 -1.54 -8.12
N LEU A 233 15.03 -0.42 -7.41
CA LEU A 233 15.84 -0.13 -6.21
C LEU A 233 15.06 -0.27 -4.90
N ASP A 234 13.81 -0.72 -4.94
CA ASP A 234 13.02 -0.97 -3.73
C ASP A 234 13.18 -2.44 -3.28
N PRO A 235 13.94 -2.70 -2.20
CA PRO A 235 14.30 -4.07 -1.82
C PRO A 235 13.08 -4.92 -1.42
N PHE A 236 12.04 -4.30 -0.87
CA PHE A 236 10.87 -5.01 -0.34
C PHE A 236 9.97 -5.57 -1.44
N THR A 237 9.98 -4.95 -2.63
CA THR A 237 9.23 -5.43 -3.79
C THR A 237 9.96 -6.52 -4.57
N ARG A 238 11.26 -6.71 -4.30
CA ARG A 238 12.12 -7.67 -5.00
C ARG A 238 12.20 -9.01 -4.28
N VAL A 239 12.06 -9.02 -2.96
CA VAL A 239 11.98 -10.25 -2.18
C VAL A 239 10.54 -10.77 -2.16
N ARG A 240 10.37 -12.06 -2.46
CA ARG A 240 9.05 -12.69 -2.64
C ARG A 240 8.10 -11.86 -3.52
N THR A 241 8.59 -11.37 -4.67
CA THR A 241 7.84 -10.45 -5.55
C THR A 241 6.41 -10.91 -5.80
N PHE A 242 5.47 -9.97 -5.69
CA PHE A 242 4.08 -10.18 -6.08
C PHE A 242 3.97 -10.37 -7.60
N ARG A 243 3.81 -11.62 -8.02
CA ARG A 243 3.67 -12.10 -9.40
C ARG A 243 2.71 -13.30 -9.44
N PRO A 244 1.40 -13.07 -9.26
CA PRO A 244 0.41 -14.12 -9.43
C PRO A 244 0.28 -14.50 -10.91
N ASP A 245 -0.20 -15.72 -11.15
CA ASP A 245 -0.60 -16.19 -12.48
C ASP A 245 -2.08 -15.80 -12.73
N TRP A 246 -2.33 -14.49 -12.87
CA TRP A 246 -3.65 -13.92 -13.17
C TRP A 246 -3.69 -13.40 -14.61
N ASP A 247 -4.89 -13.28 -15.19
CA ASP A 247 -5.07 -12.78 -16.57
C ASP A 247 -4.46 -11.39 -16.75
N GLU A 248 -3.50 -11.27 -17.68
CA GLU A 248 -2.78 -10.03 -17.99
C GLU A 248 -3.69 -8.89 -18.50
N ARG A 249 -4.92 -9.19 -18.92
CA ARG A 249 -5.90 -8.18 -19.32
C ARG A 249 -6.45 -7.40 -18.13
N SER A 250 -6.42 -8.00 -16.94
CA SER A 250 -7.00 -7.44 -15.71
C SER A 250 -5.98 -7.30 -14.58
N TYR A 251 -4.85 -8.00 -14.66
CA TYR A 251 -3.68 -7.81 -13.81
C TYR A 251 -2.57 -7.06 -14.57
N HIS A 252 -2.06 -6.00 -13.95
CA HIS A 252 -1.08 -5.11 -14.56
C HIS A 252 0.13 -4.96 -13.64
N ASP A 253 1.22 -5.67 -13.94
CA ASP A 253 2.51 -5.48 -13.26
C ASP A 253 3.31 -4.37 -13.95
N LYS A 254 3.69 -3.33 -13.20
CA LYS A 254 4.39 -2.15 -13.68
C LYS A 254 5.68 -1.97 -12.89
N ASN A 255 6.79 -1.99 -13.59
CA ASN A 255 8.11 -1.77 -13.00
C ASN A 255 8.65 -0.39 -13.41
N VAL A 256 9.11 0.37 -12.43
CA VAL A 256 9.73 1.69 -12.62
C VAL A 256 11.18 1.70 -12.12
N SER A 257 11.99 2.61 -12.64
CA SER A 257 13.43 2.66 -12.34
C SER A 257 13.98 4.07 -12.19
N HIS A 258 13.09 5.07 -12.20
CA HIS A 258 13.48 6.47 -12.13
C HIS A 258 13.92 6.86 -10.72
N ILE A 259 14.90 7.76 -10.61
CA ILE A 259 15.45 8.22 -9.34
C ILE A 259 15.38 9.74 -9.30
N HIS A 260 14.33 10.25 -8.67
CA HIS A 260 14.04 11.68 -8.49
C HIS A 260 14.07 12.10 -7.02
N ALA A 261 14.04 11.12 -6.10
CA ALA A 261 14.16 11.26 -4.67
C ALA A 261 15.01 10.10 -4.11
N LEU A 262 15.59 10.26 -2.92
CA LEU A 262 16.32 9.18 -2.25
C LEU A 262 15.37 8.07 -1.81
N ASN A 263 14.19 8.46 -1.31
CA ASN A 263 13.13 7.52 -0.97
C ASN A 263 12.39 7.01 -2.21
N VAL A 264 13.01 6.04 -2.90
CA VAL A 264 12.39 5.36 -4.04
C VAL A 264 11.21 4.47 -3.66
N HIS A 265 11.04 4.19 -2.38
CA HIS A 265 9.92 3.44 -1.82
C HIS A 265 8.68 4.32 -1.61
N GLY A 266 8.81 5.64 -1.55
CA GLY A 266 7.71 6.57 -1.23
C GLY A 266 6.62 6.65 -2.33
N MET A 267 5.36 6.73 -1.92
CA MET A 267 4.19 6.72 -2.82
C MET A 267 4.24 7.87 -3.84
N GLU A 268 4.66 9.05 -3.38
CA GLU A 268 4.85 10.27 -4.15
C GLU A 268 5.88 10.05 -5.26
N HIS A 269 6.99 9.39 -4.94
CA HIS A 269 8.06 9.10 -5.91
C HIS A 269 7.53 8.23 -7.05
N TYR A 270 6.77 7.18 -6.76
CA TYR A 270 6.12 6.36 -7.79
C TYR A 270 5.17 7.19 -8.66
N ALA A 271 4.35 8.04 -8.05
CA ALA A 271 3.33 8.84 -8.75
C ALA A 271 3.92 9.83 -9.77
N LEU A 272 5.19 10.23 -9.63
CA LEU A 272 5.88 11.07 -10.62
C LEU A 272 5.99 10.39 -11.99
N ASN A 273 6.09 9.06 -12.04
CA ASN A 273 6.31 8.31 -13.27
C ASN A 273 5.02 8.19 -14.11
N PRO A 274 5.04 8.52 -15.41
CA PRO A 274 3.88 8.36 -16.29
C PRO A 274 3.29 6.94 -16.32
N LEU A 275 4.11 5.89 -16.17
CA LEU A 275 3.60 4.51 -16.07
C LEU A 275 2.64 4.32 -14.90
N VAL A 276 2.82 5.09 -13.82
CA VAL A 276 2.01 5.01 -12.60
C VAL A 276 0.81 5.94 -12.70
N HIS A 277 1.02 7.25 -12.86
CA HIS A 277 -0.10 8.20 -12.79
C HIS A 277 -1.03 8.10 -14.00
N ILE A 278 -0.57 7.73 -15.20
CA ILE A 278 -1.48 7.51 -16.35
C ILE A 278 -2.37 6.30 -16.07
N SER A 279 -1.81 5.22 -15.52
CA SER A 279 -2.56 4.01 -15.16
C SER A 279 -3.67 4.33 -14.15
N ILE A 280 -3.35 5.14 -13.12
CA ILE A 280 -4.32 5.62 -12.12
C ILE A 280 -5.38 6.55 -12.77
N LEU A 281 -4.98 7.50 -13.59
CA LEU A 281 -5.93 8.45 -14.20
C LEU A 281 -6.88 7.76 -15.19
N ARG A 282 -6.39 6.79 -15.98
CA ARG A 282 -7.21 6.01 -16.91
C ARG A 282 -8.17 5.06 -16.21
N SER A 283 -7.74 4.41 -15.13
CA SER A 283 -8.62 3.51 -14.39
C SER A 283 -9.76 4.27 -13.70
N LEU A 284 -9.49 5.48 -13.18
CA LEU A 284 -10.45 6.27 -12.42
C LEU A 284 -11.32 7.21 -13.27
N CYS A 285 -10.80 7.77 -14.35
CA CYS A 285 -11.53 8.71 -15.22
C CYS A 285 -11.96 8.11 -16.56
N GLY A 286 -11.71 6.81 -16.78
CA GLY A 286 -11.99 6.09 -18.00
C GLY A 286 -10.81 6.00 -18.95
N TYR A 287 -10.64 4.84 -19.58
CA TYR A 287 -9.46 4.47 -20.37
C TYR A 287 -9.07 5.48 -21.47
N ARG A 288 -10.05 6.21 -22.02
CA ARG A 288 -9.84 7.18 -23.11
C ARG A 288 -9.50 8.59 -22.64
N CYS A 289 -9.41 8.84 -21.32
CA CYS A 289 -9.07 10.17 -20.80
C CYS A 289 -7.63 10.60 -21.15
N ILE A 290 -6.74 9.65 -21.43
CA ILE A 290 -5.37 9.91 -21.91
C ILE A 290 -5.14 9.03 -23.12
N SER A 291 -4.88 9.63 -24.27
CA SER A 291 -4.64 8.90 -25.52
C SER A 291 -3.33 8.11 -25.48
N GLY A 292 -3.18 7.13 -26.38
CA GLY A 292 -1.91 6.42 -26.53
C GLY A 292 -0.76 7.30 -27.03
N ALA A 293 -1.06 8.41 -27.73
CA ALA A 293 -0.05 9.37 -28.17
C ALA A 293 0.49 10.16 -26.96
N GLU A 294 -0.40 10.73 -26.15
CA GLU A 294 -0.01 11.46 -24.93
C GLU A 294 0.79 10.60 -23.96
N GLU A 295 0.45 9.32 -23.80
CA GLU A 295 1.23 8.40 -22.99
C GLU A 295 2.64 8.19 -23.54
N ARG A 296 2.79 7.96 -24.85
CA ARG A 296 4.12 7.81 -25.48
C ARG A 296 4.94 9.07 -25.31
N ASP A 297 4.34 10.24 -25.51
CA ASP A 297 5.02 11.53 -25.38
C ASP A 297 5.44 11.79 -23.93
N ALA A 298 4.56 11.51 -22.96
CA ALA A 298 4.87 11.63 -21.54
C ALA A 298 6.01 10.70 -21.13
N LEU A 299 6.01 9.45 -21.60
CA LEU A 299 7.08 8.48 -21.33
C LEU A 299 8.41 8.90 -21.98
N ALA A 300 8.38 9.36 -23.23
CA ALA A 300 9.57 9.82 -23.94
C ALA A 300 10.18 11.07 -23.30
N GLY A 301 9.33 11.99 -22.80
CA GLY A 301 9.76 13.22 -22.13
C GLY A 301 10.18 13.02 -20.66
N PHE A 302 9.91 11.85 -20.07
CA PHE A 302 10.20 11.62 -18.65
C PHE A 302 11.67 11.25 -18.42
N THR A 303 12.41 12.19 -17.83
CA THR A 303 13.80 11.97 -17.43
C THR A 303 13.88 10.89 -16.36
N GLN A 304 14.71 9.84 -16.54
CA GLN A 304 14.82 8.76 -15.55
C GLN A 304 15.55 9.18 -14.28
N ILE A 305 16.56 10.04 -14.37
CA ILE A 305 17.36 10.48 -13.21
C ILE A 305 17.29 12.00 -13.15
N LYS A 306 16.94 12.56 -11.99
CA LYS A 306 16.85 14.00 -11.81
C LYS A 306 17.40 14.42 -10.46
N GLY A 307 18.35 15.36 -10.48
CA GLY A 307 18.85 16.03 -9.26
C GLY A 307 19.75 15.16 -8.36
N ILE A 308 20.21 13.99 -8.83
CA ILE A 308 21.02 13.06 -8.03
C ILE A 308 22.32 12.75 -8.77
N SER A 309 23.45 12.80 -8.06
CA SER A 309 24.77 12.51 -8.63
C SER A 309 24.96 11.02 -8.92
N LYS A 310 25.83 10.69 -9.87
CA LYS A 310 26.15 9.29 -10.20
C LYS A 310 26.67 8.52 -8.99
N ALA A 311 27.54 9.13 -8.18
CA ALA A 311 28.06 8.52 -6.95
C ALA A 311 26.93 8.17 -5.98
N ARG A 312 25.97 9.09 -5.78
CA ARG A 312 24.82 8.86 -4.90
C ARG A 312 23.90 7.76 -5.41
N ILE A 313 23.75 7.61 -6.73
CA ILE A 313 22.98 6.50 -7.33
C ILE A 313 23.64 5.15 -7.04
N GLU A 314 24.97 5.08 -7.14
CA GLU A 314 25.70 3.84 -6.82
C GLU A 314 25.61 3.49 -5.33
N GLU A 315 25.64 4.48 -4.44
CA GLU A 315 25.39 4.29 -3.01
C GLU A 315 23.97 3.76 -2.75
N LEU A 316 22.94 4.35 -3.36
CA LEU A 316 21.55 3.86 -3.24
C LEU A 316 21.42 2.42 -3.72
N ARG A 317 22.06 2.08 -4.85
CA ARG A 317 22.10 0.70 -5.37
C ARG A 317 22.78 -0.26 -4.41
N ALA A 318 23.88 0.15 -3.78
CA ALA A 318 24.59 -0.66 -2.81
C ALA A 318 23.72 -0.92 -1.57
N HIS A 319 23.07 0.11 -1.02
CA HIS A 319 22.17 -0.05 0.12
C HIS A 319 20.95 -0.92 -0.20
N ALA A 320 20.34 -0.74 -1.38
CA ALA A 320 19.22 -1.57 -1.81
C ALA A 320 19.63 -3.06 -1.94
N ARG A 321 20.84 -3.35 -2.44
CA ARG A 321 21.38 -4.71 -2.47
C ARG A 321 21.61 -5.27 -1.07
N GLN A 322 22.23 -4.50 -0.18
CA GLN A 322 22.48 -4.92 1.20
C GLN A 322 21.17 -5.22 1.96
N ALA A 323 20.15 -4.38 1.78
CA ALA A 323 18.83 -4.61 2.34
C ALA A 323 18.18 -5.88 1.76
N GLN A 324 18.29 -6.09 0.44
CA GLN A 324 17.79 -7.32 -0.20
C GLN A 324 18.50 -8.58 0.29
N GLU A 325 19.83 -8.53 0.47
CA GLU A 325 20.63 -9.63 1.02
C GLU A 325 20.21 -9.96 2.45
N ALA A 326 19.96 -8.93 3.28
CA ALA A 326 19.49 -9.11 4.66
C ALA A 326 18.08 -9.71 4.75
N LEU A 327 17.23 -9.48 3.73
CA LEU A 327 15.89 -10.08 3.64
C LEU A 327 15.94 -11.57 3.21
N GLY A 328 16.95 -11.99 2.45
CA GLY A 328 16.99 -13.35 1.90
C GLY A 328 15.82 -13.68 0.95
N GLU A 329 15.60 -14.97 0.67
CA GLU A 329 14.54 -15.42 -0.26
C GLU A 329 13.19 -15.66 0.42
N ALA A 330 13.23 -16.13 1.68
CA ALA A 330 12.07 -16.44 2.50
C ALA A 330 12.22 -15.78 3.88
N PRO A 331 12.22 -14.44 3.94
CA PRO A 331 12.50 -13.70 5.17
C PRO A 331 11.56 -14.11 6.31
N ASP A 332 12.13 -14.30 7.49
CA ASP A 332 11.37 -14.25 8.73
C ASP A 332 11.10 -12.78 9.14
N VAL A 333 10.49 -12.57 10.31
CA VAL A 333 10.23 -11.21 10.78
C VAL A 333 11.53 -10.43 11.01
N ILE A 334 12.57 -11.05 11.57
CA ILE A 334 13.85 -10.41 11.91
C ILE A 334 14.56 -9.96 10.64
N ASP A 335 14.57 -10.79 9.61
CA ASP A 335 15.13 -10.47 8.31
C ASP A 335 14.43 -9.24 7.71
N ILE A 336 13.09 -9.17 7.82
CA ILE A 336 12.30 -8.00 7.42
C ILE A 336 12.74 -6.76 8.19
N LEU A 337 12.79 -6.83 9.53
CA LEU A 337 13.15 -5.68 10.36
C LEU A 337 14.56 -5.16 10.03
N LYS A 338 15.54 -6.07 9.85
CA LYS A 338 16.91 -5.73 9.42
C LYS A 338 16.93 -5.07 8.06
N GLY A 339 16.22 -5.64 7.07
CA GLY A 339 16.12 -5.08 5.73
C GLY A 339 15.53 -3.67 5.73
N VAL A 340 14.49 -3.44 6.54
CA VAL A 340 13.88 -2.11 6.75
C VAL A 340 14.90 -1.14 7.34
N ALA A 341 15.54 -1.49 8.45
CA ALA A 341 16.52 -0.61 9.09
C ALA A 341 17.71 -0.27 8.18
N LEU A 342 18.27 -1.25 7.47
CA LEU A 342 19.38 -1.04 6.53
C LEU A 342 19.00 -0.10 5.39
N TYR A 343 17.82 -0.30 4.81
CA TYR A 343 17.32 0.53 3.72
C TYR A 343 17.15 1.99 4.16
N PHE A 344 16.47 2.25 5.28
CA PHE A 344 16.22 3.62 5.75
C PHE A 344 17.48 4.33 6.25
N ARG A 345 18.41 3.62 6.90
CA ARG A 345 19.74 4.18 7.24
C ARG A 345 20.49 4.64 5.99
N GLY A 346 20.48 3.83 4.93
CA GLY A 346 21.14 4.14 3.67
C GLY A 346 20.58 5.37 2.94
N MET A 347 19.30 5.69 3.17
CA MET A 347 18.64 6.87 2.61
C MET A 347 18.96 8.16 3.37
N GLY A 348 19.70 8.10 4.48
CA GLY A 348 20.10 9.27 5.25
C GLY A 348 18.99 9.81 6.16
N GLY A 349 18.03 8.96 6.55
CA GLY A 349 16.94 9.36 7.44
C GLY A 349 15.95 10.37 6.84
N GLU A 350 15.96 10.57 5.51
CA GLU A 350 14.92 11.37 4.85
C GLU A 350 13.55 10.74 5.14
N ARG A 351 12.65 11.54 5.73
CA ARG A 351 11.28 11.14 6.05
C ARG A 351 10.52 10.82 4.74
N PRO A 352 9.67 9.77 4.72
CA PRO A 352 8.77 9.44 3.63
C PRO A 352 7.88 10.58 3.22
#